data_AF-A0A2A5VC18-F1
#
_entry.id   AF-A0A2A5VC18-F1
#
_cell.length_a   1.000
_cell.length_b   1.000
_cell.length_c   1.000
_cell.angle_alpha   90.00
_cell.angle_beta   90.00
_cell.angle_gamma   90.00
#
_symmetry.space_group_name_H-M   'P 1'
#
loop_
_entity.id
_entity.type
_entity.pdbx_description
1 polymer ?
#
loop_
_entity_poly.entity_id
_entity_poly.type
_entity_poly.pdbx_seq_one_letter_code
_entity_poly.pdbx_strand_id
1 'polypeptide(L)'
;MLLKYELNNIILSIPIVMENNSFYKMPAIEMNAESALRIAQLGLFATFAYFSLAEEEPDFIGALVFSLLGLGTFLSVRYVRVILSFGIPSVIVIFSILDGDPGFVVWAIIITIIIAGVCYLPDMVTGVKISWMNEDTSRRAIGPIWILFAIATIFMFTVGDVIEQGGDQLTQGEGEDMITVTLDSTQMNMVYAGTTIGVLGIVVFLLTAILDFSIGSIRPWYAGVMASGGGWIGIAMVYTIEEFAFDIGDSLFMLCLSGILTLVPFLAYKTSDA
;
A
#
# COMPACT_ATOMS: atom_id res chain seq x y z
N MET A 1 10.32 0.69 41.35
CA MET A 1 11.46 0.79 42.29
C MET A 1 11.54 2.24 42.76
N LEU A 2 11.17 2.51 44.01
CA LEU A 2 11.15 3.87 44.58
C LEU A 2 12.53 4.18 45.19
N LEU A 3 13.27 5.11 44.61
CA LEU A 3 14.45 5.68 45.26
C LEU A 3 13.96 6.76 46.23
N LYS A 4 13.96 6.45 47.52
CA LYS A 4 13.79 7.45 48.59
C LYS A 4 15.11 8.18 48.78
N TYR A 5 15.15 9.45 48.42
CA TYR A 5 16.14 10.40 48.94
C TYR A 5 15.45 11.23 50.02
N GLU A 6 15.87 11.06 51.27
CA GLU A 6 15.42 11.90 52.38
C GLU A 6 16.19 13.23 52.35
N LEU A 7 15.51 14.28 51.88
CA LEU A 7 15.90 15.66 52.12
C LEU A 7 14.70 16.35 52.79
N ASN A 8 14.85 16.59 54.09
CA ASN A 8 14.06 17.49 54.94
C ASN A 8 12.68 17.94 54.41
N ASN A 9 11.64 17.23 54.84
CA ASN A 9 10.26 17.74 55.03
C ASN A 9 9.49 18.36 53.85
N ILE A 10 9.79 18.02 52.59
CA ILE A 10 8.86 18.26 51.48
C ILE A 10 8.69 16.98 50.67
N ILE A 11 7.57 16.29 50.84
CA ILE A 11 7.15 15.22 49.94
C ILE A 11 6.62 15.87 48.66
N LEU A 12 7.52 16.20 47.73
CA LEU A 12 7.16 16.45 46.34
C LEU A 12 6.98 15.10 45.66
N SER A 13 5.80 14.49 45.85
CA SER A 13 5.36 13.37 45.02
C SER A 13 4.99 13.92 43.64
N ILE A 14 5.99 14.17 42.80
CA ILE A 14 5.77 14.36 41.37
C ILE A 14 5.49 12.97 40.81
N PRO A 15 4.27 12.65 40.36
CA PRO A 15 4.04 11.42 39.62
C PRO A 15 4.82 11.56 38.31
N ILE A 16 5.98 10.90 38.23
CA ILE A 16 6.59 10.62 36.94
C ILE A 16 5.71 9.54 36.31
N VAL A 17 4.67 9.98 35.59
CA VAL A 17 4.02 9.12 34.61
C VAL A 17 5.07 8.89 33.53
N MET A 18 5.74 7.74 33.58
CA MET A 18 6.51 7.25 32.43
C MET A 18 5.49 6.85 31.36
N GLU A 19 4.95 7.84 30.66
CA GLU A 19 4.27 7.60 29.40
C GLU A 19 5.32 6.95 28.49
N ASN A 20 5.06 5.71 28.09
CA ASN A 20 6.01 4.86 27.38
C ASN A 20 6.19 5.41 25.94
N ASN A 21 6.92 6.51 25.82
CA ASN A 21 7.07 7.31 24.61
C ASN A 21 8.30 6.81 23.83
N SER A 22 8.32 5.51 23.49
CA SER A 22 9.43 4.93 22.74
C SER A 22 9.45 5.49 21.31
N PHE A 23 10.65 5.80 20.79
CA PHE A 23 10.82 6.38 19.46
C PHE A 23 10.42 5.42 18.32
N TYR A 24 10.46 4.12 18.60
CA TYR A 24 10.07 3.03 17.72
C TYR A 24 9.36 1.93 18.53
N LYS A 25 8.65 1.03 17.84
CA LYS A 25 8.01 -0.16 18.41
C LYS A 25 8.24 -1.35 17.49
N MET A 26 8.91 -2.38 18.01
CA MET A 26 9.09 -3.62 17.26
C MET A 26 7.75 -4.37 17.14
N PRO A 27 7.29 -4.74 15.93
CA PRO A 27 6.13 -5.60 15.77
C PRO A 27 6.41 -7.00 16.32
N ALA A 28 5.39 -7.64 16.88
CA ALA A 28 5.44 -9.08 17.13
C ALA A 28 5.37 -9.80 15.78
N ILE A 29 6.25 -10.79 15.56
CA ILE A 29 6.22 -11.64 14.37
C ILE A 29 5.86 -13.05 14.81
N GLU A 30 4.61 -13.40 14.53
CA GLU A 30 3.98 -14.68 14.85
C GLU A 30 3.35 -15.27 13.57
N MET A 31 2.92 -16.53 13.61
CA MET A 31 2.16 -17.13 12.50
C MET A 31 0.68 -16.70 12.53
N ASN A 32 0.43 -15.39 12.38
CA ASN A 32 -0.91 -14.82 12.41
C ASN A 32 -1.11 -13.75 11.30
N ALA A 33 -2.37 -13.37 11.05
CA ALA A 33 -2.75 -12.45 9.98
C ALA A 33 -2.17 -11.02 10.17
N GLU A 34 -2.01 -10.58 11.42
CA GLU A 34 -1.38 -9.30 11.73
C GLU A 34 0.10 -9.29 11.30
N SER A 35 0.84 -10.33 11.64
CA SER A 35 2.25 -10.46 11.27
C SER A 35 2.41 -10.59 9.75
N ALA A 36 1.52 -11.33 9.09
CA ALA A 36 1.49 -11.41 7.63
C ALA A 36 1.25 -10.03 6.98
N LEU A 37 0.36 -9.22 7.54
CA LEU A 37 0.10 -7.86 7.07
C LEU A 37 1.32 -6.95 7.25
N ARG A 38 2.03 -7.08 8.38
CA ARG A 38 3.29 -6.36 8.63
C ARG A 38 4.40 -6.77 7.67
N ILE A 39 4.48 -8.06 7.36
CA ILE A 39 5.43 -8.58 6.37
C ILE A 39 5.07 -8.09 4.96
N ALA A 40 3.78 -8.06 4.58
CA ALA A 40 3.35 -7.50 3.30
C ALA A 40 3.71 -6.01 3.18
N GLN A 41 3.53 -5.24 4.25
CA GLN A 41 3.94 -3.83 4.31
C GLN A 41 5.46 -3.68 4.13
N LEU A 42 6.27 -4.48 4.83
CA LEU A 42 7.73 -4.46 4.69
C LEU A 42 8.18 -4.93 3.29
N GLY A 43 7.54 -5.97 2.77
CA GLY A 43 7.81 -6.56 1.46
C GLY A 43 7.65 -5.54 0.34
N LEU A 44 6.62 -4.67 0.40
CA LEU A 44 6.44 -3.64 -0.61
C LEU A 44 7.63 -2.66 -0.68
N PHE A 45 8.17 -2.25 0.47
CA PHE A 45 9.35 -1.38 0.50
C PHE A 45 10.62 -2.12 0.09
N ALA A 46 10.71 -3.42 0.35
CA ALA A 46 11.76 -4.25 -0.21
C ALA A 46 11.66 -4.35 -1.74
N THR A 47 10.45 -4.37 -2.30
CA THR A 47 10.25 -4.30 -3.77
C THR A 47 10.73 -2.98 -4.35
N PHE A 48 10.47 -1.83 -3.69
CA PHE A 48 11.05 -0.56 -4.15
C PHE A 48 12.58 -0.56 -4.12
N ALA A 49 13.18 -1.13 -3.07
CA ALA A 49 14.62 -1.29 -3.04
C ALA A 49 15.14 -2.24 -4.12
N TYR A 50 14.35 -3.27 -4.48
CA TYR A 50 14.65 -4.14 -5.61
C TYR A 50 14.63 -3.38 -6.93
N PHE A 51 13.60 -2.56 -7.20
CA PHE A 51 13.54 -1.76 -8.43
C PHE A 51 14.80 -0.91 -8.61
N SER A 52 15.22 -0.18 -7.58
CA SER A 52 16.45 0.63 -7.63
C SER A 52 17.73 -0.19 -7.91
N LEU A 53 17.76 -1.49 -7.58
CA LEU A 53 18.93 -2.34 -7.82
C LEU A 53 18.83 -3.16 -9.12
N ALA A 54 17.64 -3.24 -9.71
CA ALA A 54 17.35 -4.05 -10.89
C ALA A 54 17.58 -3.28 -12.20
N GLU A 55 17.72 -1.95 -12.12
CA GLU A 55 18.11 -1.08 -13.24
C GLU A 55 19.49 -1.47 -13.83
N GLU A 56 19.73 -1.10 -15.09
CA GLU A 56 21.00 -1.36 -15.77
C GLU A 56 22.18 -0.71 -15.05
N GLU A 57 21.97 0.49 -14.51
CA GLU A 57 22.87 1.19 -13.60
C GLU A 57 22.27 1.23 -12.19
N PRO A 58 22.62 0.30 -11.28
CA PRO A 58 21.98 0.21 -9.98
C PRO A 58 22.09 1.48 -9.11
N ASP A 59 20.95 2.02 -8.68
CA ASP A 59 20.87 3.11 -7.70
C ASP A 59 20.93 2.57 -6.26
N PHE A 60 22.15 2.42 -5.76
CA PHE A 60 22.40 2.01 -4.38
C PHE A 60 21.88 3.01 -3.34
N ILE A 61 21.78 4.30 -3.66
CA ILE A 61 21.29 5.31 -2.72
C ILE A 61 19.77 5.18 -2.61
N GLY A 62 19.05 5.10 -3.72
CA GLY A 62 17.62 4.83 -3.77
C GLY A 62 17.27 3.55 -3.02
N ALA A 63 17.99 2.46 -3.30
CA ALA A 63 17.80 1.17 -2.63
C ALA A 63 17.97 1.27 -1.10
N LEU A 64 19.00 1.98 -0.63
CA LEU A 64 19.24 2.23 0.78
C LEU A 64 18.10 3.07 1.40
N VAL A 65 17.67 4.14 0.73
CA VAL A 65 16.59 5.01 1.20
C VAL A 65 15.28 4.23 1.35
N PHE A 66 14.88 3.48 0.33
CA PHE A 66 13.66 2.65 0.39
C PHE A 66 13.75 1.56 1.46
N SER A 67 14.91 0.93 1.61
CA SER A 67 15.15 -0.05 2.68
C SER A 67 15.01 0.58 4.07
N LEU A 68 15.59 1.75 4.30
CA LEU A 68 15.51 2.46 5.58
C LEU A 68 14.09 2.95 5.87
N LEU A 69 13.37 3.46 4.87
CA LEU A 69 11.98 3.89 5.02
C LEU A 69 11.05 2.71 5.27
N GLY A 70 11.29 1.56 4.62
CA GLY A 70 10.57 0.31 4.87
C GLY A 70 10.80 -0.21 6.28
N LEU A 71 12.05 -0.28 6.73
CA LEU A 71 12.39 -0.64 8.10
C LEU A 71 11.81 0.34 9.11
N GLY A 72 11.87 1.64 8.85
CA GLY A 72 11.27 2.66 9.70
C GLY A 72 9.75 2.51 9.81
N THR A 73 9.09 2.16 8.71
CA THR A 73 7.65 1.87 8.68
C THR A 73 7.32 0.62 9.49
N PHE A 74 8.08 -0.45 9.31
CA PHE A 74 7.91 -1.72 10.02
C PHE A 74 8.13 -1.54 11.53
N LEU A 75 9.17 -0.81 11.92
CA LEU A 75 9.46 -0.47 13.33
C LEU A 75 8.58 0.65 13.88
N SER A 76 7.58 1.13 13.12
CA SER A 76 6.67 2.20 13.51
C SER A 76 7.39 3.47 14.01
N VAL A 77 8.50 3.83 13.35
CA VAL A 77 9.29 5.03 13.65
C VAL A 77 8.44 6.27 13.36
N ARG A 78 8.52 7.25 14.27
CA ARG A 78 7.76 8.50 14.17
C ARG A 78 8.07 9.24 12.85
N TYR A 79 7.03 9.79 12.23
CA TYR A 79 7.05 10.59 10.99
C TYR A 79 7.42 9.87 9.68
N VAL A 80 7.95 8.64 9.69
CA VAL A 80 8.31 7.91 8.46
C VAL A 80 7.13 7.79 7.49
N ARG A 81 5.91 7.60 8.01
CA ARG A 81 4.68 7.53 7.19
C ARG A 81 4.35 8.82 6.46
N VAL A 82 4.61 9.96 7.10
CA VAL A 82 4.37 11.27 6.51
C VAL A 82 5.38 11.49 5.38
N ILE A 83 6.64 11.15 5.62
CA ILE A 83 7.71 11.23 4.62
C ILE A 83 7.38 10.34 3.41
N LEU A 84 6.96 9.10 3.63
CA LEU A 84 6.62 8.17 2.55
C LEU A 84 5.39 8.60 1.77
N SER A 85 4.31 8.95 2.48
CA SER A 85 3.02 9.23 1.83
C SER A 85 3.01 10.55 1.09
N PHE A 86 3.70 11.58 1.60
CA PHE A 86 3.65 12.92 1.03
C PHE A 86 5.00 13.40 0.49
N GLY A 87 6.13 12.97 1.08
CA GLY A 87 7.45 13.42 0.67
C GLY A 87 7.79 13.00 -0.75
N ILE A 88 7.76 11.68 -1.03
CA ILE A 88 8.11 11.15 -2.35
C ILE A 88 7.17 11.72 -3.44
N PRO A 89 5.83 11.67 -3.30
CA PRO A 89 4.98 12.17 -4.37
C PRO A 89 5.05 13.70 -4.56
N SER A 90 5.33 14.47 -3.50
CA SER A 90 5.55 15.92 -3.66
C SER A 90 6.75 16.23 -4.54
N VAL A 91 7.82 15.43 -4.44
CA VAL A 91 8.99 15.57 -5.30
C VAL A 91 8.63 15.26 -6.76
N ILE A 92 7.86 14.20 -7.01
CA ILE A 92 7.39 13.84 -8.36
C ILE A 92 6.54 14.97 -8.95
N VAL A 93 5.60 15.54 -8.18
CA VAL A 93 4.77 16.67 -8.64
C VAL A 93 5.63 17.90 -8.98
N ILE A 94 6.64 18.21 -8.16
CA ILE A 94 7.55 19.34 -8.43
C ILE A 94 8.28 19.12 -9.75
N PHE A 95 8.89 17.95 -9.97
CA PHE A 95 9.61 17.66 -11.21
C PHE A 95 8.69 17.64 -12.43
N SER A 96 7.52 17.00 -12.32
CA SER A 96 6.48 17.02 -13.36
C SER A 96 6.11 18.43 -13.80
N ILE A 97 5.95 19.37 -12.85
CA ILE A 97 5.66 20.78 -13.18
C ILE A 97 6.86 21.46 -13.85
N LEU A 98 8.08 21.16 -13.39
CA LEU A 98 9.30 21.75 -13.96
C LEU A 98 9.58 21.26 -15.39
N ASP A 99 9.31 19.98 -15.66
CA ASP A 99 9.51 19.36 -16.96
C ASP A 99 8.35 19.64 -17.94
N GLY A 100 7.24 20.20 -17.43
CA GLY A 100 6.09 20.60 -18.23
C GLY A 100 5.20 19.43 -18.67
N ASP A 101 5.35 18.26 -18.04
CA ASP A 101 4.57 17.06 -18.31
C ASP A 101 3.56 16.79 -17.19
N PRO A 102 2.29 17.21 -17.35
CA PRO A 102 1.26 17.03 -16.33
C PRO A 102 0.79 15.57 -16.16
N GLY A 103 1.16 14.64 -17.07
CA GLY A 103 0.82 13.22 -16.93
C GLY A 103 1.37 12.63 -15.64
N PHE A 104 2.61 12.98 -15.31
CA PHE A 104 3.26 12.60 -14.06
C PHE A 104 2.55 13.10 -12.79
N VAL A 105 1.73 14.16 -12.85
CA VAL A 105 0.95 14.62 -11.68
C VAL A 105 -0.15 13.61 -11.33
N VAL A 106 -0.83 13.06 -12.33
CA VAL A 106 -1.89 12.06 -12.11
C VAL A 106 -1.29 10.82 -11.46
N TRP A 107 -0.17 10.34 -12.00
CA TRP A 107 0.57 9.22 -11.42
C TRP A 107 1.05 9.49 -10.00
N ALA A 108 1.57 10.69 -9.73
CA ALA A 108 1.98 11.05 -8.38
C ALA A 108 0.80 10.99 -7.39
N ILE A 109 -0.40 11.39 -7.79
CA ILE A 109 -1.61 11.29 -6.95
C ILE A 109 -1.99 9.82 -6.71
N ILE A 110 -1.97 8.97 -7.75
CA ILE A 110 -2.28 7.54 -7.61
C ILE A 110 -1.27 6.86 -6.69
N ILE A 111 0.02 7.08 -6.89
CA ILE A 111 1.10 6.55 -6.04
C ILE A 111 0.97 7.08 -4.61
N THR A 112 0.61 8.35 -4.42
CA THR A 112 0.32 8.91 -3.08
C THR A 112 -0.74 8.09 -2.36
N ILE A 113 -1.86 7.78 -3.03
CA ILE A 113 -2.97 7.02 -2.46
C ILE A 113 -2.52 5.60 -2.09
N ILE A 114 -1.76 4.94 -2.97
CA ILE A 114 -1.22 3.60 -2.74
C ILE A 114 -0.28 3.59 -1.54
N ILE A 115 0.73 4.47 -1.53
CA ILE A 115 1.74 4.52 -0.46
C ILE A 115 1.11 4.96 0.87
N ALA A 116 0.15 5.89 0.84
CA ALA A 116 -0.62 6.24 2.02
C ALA A 116 -1.42 5.04 2.54
N GLY A 117 -2.12 4.31 1.67
CA GLY A 117 -2.83 3.09 2.04
C GLY A 117 -1.91 2.05 2.67
N VAL A 118 -0.74 1.82 2.07
CA VAL A 118 0.29 0.89 2.58
C VAL A 118 0.82 1.35 3.94
N CYS A 119 1.06 2.64 4.13
CA CYS A 119 1.60 3.17 5.37
C CYS A 119 0.57 3.16 6.51
N TYR A 120 -0.67 3.51 6.22
CA TYR A 120 -1.67 3.80 7.24
C TYR A 120 -2.65 2.65 7.47
N LEU A 121 -3.16 1.93 6.46
CA LEU A 121 -4.15 0.87 6.67
C LEU A 121 -3.65 -0.23 7.62
N PRO A 122 -2.42 -0.77 7.48
CA PRO A 122 -1.89 -1.74 8.45
C PRO A 122 -1.84 -1.22 9.88
N ASP A 123 -1.50 0.06 10.05
CA ASP A 123 -1.45 0.68 11.37
C ASP A 123 -2.83 0.90 11.99
N MET A 124 -3.79 1.33 11.17
CA MET A 124 -5.17 1.55 11.62
C MET A 124 -5.80 0.25 12.13
N VAL A 125 -5.55 -0.89 11.47
CA VAL A 125 -6.15 -2.18 11.86
C VAL A 125 -5.43 -2.87 13.01
N THR A 126 -4.14 -2.57 13.23
CA THR A 126 -3.33 -3.15 14.33
C THR A 126 -3.26 -2.24 15.56
N GLY A 127 -3.93 -1.08 15.53
CA GLY A 127 -4.01 -0.16 16.66
C GLY A 127 -2.71 0.61 16.93
N VAL A 128 -1.84 0.78 15.91
CA VAL A 128 -0.67 1.65 16.05
C VAL A 128 -1.11 3.12 16.05
N LYS A 129 -0.65 3.88 17.04
CA LYS A 129 -1.04 5.29 17.23
C LYS A 129 -0.53 6.16 16.08
N ILE A 130 -1.46 6.74 15.33
CA ILE A 130 -1.15 7.73 14.28
C ILE A 130 -1.13 9.12 14.92
N SER A 131 0.02 9.80 14.83
CA SER A 131 0.29 11.03 15.61
C SER A 131 -0.74 12.17 15.45
N TRP A 132 -1.40 12.26 14.29
CA TRP A 132 -2.34 13.32 13.94
C TRP A 132 -3.81 12.87 13.94
N MET A 133 -4.09 11.61 14.26
CA MET A 133 -5.44 11.04 14.19
C MET A 133 -5.77 10.25 15.46
N ASN A 134 -6.93 10.51 16.07
CA ASN A 134 -7.39 9.72 17.22
C ASN A 134 -7.88 8.32 16.79
N GLU A 135 -8.00 7.41 17.76
CA GLU A 135 -8.32 6.01 17.47
C GLU A 135 -9.72 5.82 16.85
N ASP A 136 -10.73 6.57 17.33
CA ASP A 136 -12.09 6.48 16.79
C ASP A 136 -12.16 6.93 15.33
N THR A 137 -11.48 8.03 15.00
CA THR A 137 -11.39 8.52 13.60
C THR A 137 -10.63 7.53 12.75
N SER A 138 -9.52 6.99 13.27
CA SER A 138 -8.72 5.95 12.61
C SER A 138 -9.58 4.75 12.23
N ARG A 139 -10.37 4.22 13.17
CA ARG A 139 -11.25 3.06 12.93
C ARG A 139 -12.33 3.36 11.90
N ARG A 140 -12.98 4.53 11.98
CA ARG A 140 -14.01 4.96 11.02
C ARG A 140 -13.46 5.19 9.61
N ALA A 141 -12.19 5.56 9.50
CA ALA A 141 -11.55 5.87 8.23
C ALA A 141 -11.07 4.62 7.45
N ILE A 142 -10.95 3.44 8.09
CA ILE A 142 -10.45 2.22 7.44
C ILE A 142 -11.24 1.91 6.16
N GLY A 143 -12.57 1.90 6.23
CA GLY A 143 -13.42 1.57 5.08
C GLY A 143 -13.19 2.49 3.87
N PRO A 144 -13.39 3.82 4.01
CA PRO A 144 -13.15 4.77 2.92
C PRO A 144 -11.72 4.77 2.38
N ILE A 145 -10.70 4.68 3.26
CA ILE A 145 -9.29 4.66 2.82
C ILE A 145 -8.99 3.36 2.08
N TRP A 146 -9.52 2.23 2.53
CA TRP A 146 -9.36 0.96 1.82
C TRP A 146 -9.98 1.00 0.42
N ILE A 147 -11.14 1.64 0.26
CA ILE A 147 -11.77 1.82 -1.06
C ILE A 147 -10.87 2.65 -1.98
N LEU A 148 -10.38 3.80 -1.51
CA LEU A 148 -9.48 4.65 -2.30
C LEU A 148 -8.21 3.89 -2.70
N PHE A 149 -7.63 3.18 -1.74
CA PHE A 149 -6.47 2.32 -1.96
C PHE A 149 -6.76 1.24 -3.02
N ALA A 150 -7.88 0.51 -2.91
CA ALA A 150 -8.27 -0.51 -3.87
C ALA A 150 -8.50 0.07 -5.27
N ILE A 151 -9.19 1.21 -5.39
CA ILE A 151 -9.40 1.89 -6.68
C ILE A 151 -8.05 2.24 -7.31
N ALA A 152 -7.14 2.84 -6.55
CA ALA A 152 -5.83 3.24 -7.05
C ALA A 152 -4.99 2.03 -7.48
N THR A 153 -4.99 0.95 -6.69
CA THR A 153 -4.29 -0.30 -7.05
C THR A 153 -4.87 -0.96 -8.29
N ILE A 154 -6.20 -1.08 -8.39
CA ILE A 154 -6.84 -1.66 -9.58
C ILE A 154 -6.53 -0.81 -10.80
N PHE A 155 -6.69 0.51 -10.69
CA PHE A 155 -6.36 1.44 -11.78
C PHE A 155 -4.92 1.23 -12.25
N MET A 156 -3.94 1.25 -11.33
CA MET A 156 -2.52 1.08 -11.63
C MET A 156 -2.23 -0.24 -12.36
N PHE A 157 -2.76 -1.37 -11.86
CA PHE A 157 -2.37 -2.68 -12.37
C PHE A 157 -3.23 -3.23 -13.51
N THR A 158 -4.34 -2.57 -13.89
CA THR A 158 -5.20 -3.08 -14.96
C THR A 158 -5.31 -2.14 -16.15
N VAL A 159 -5.63 -0.87 -15.92
CA VAL A 159 -6.14 0.01 -17.00
C VAL A 159 -5.45 1.37 -17.08
N GLY A 160 -4.64 1.73 -16.08
CA GLY A 160 -3.99 3.03 -15.97
C GLY A 160 -3.10 3.35 -17.16
N ASP A 161 -2.08 2.51 -17.39
CA ASP A 161 -1.13 2.68 -18.50
C ASP A 161 -1.84 2.64 -19.86
N VAL A 162 -2.78 1.71 -20.03
CA VAL A 162 -3.54 1.55 -21.28
C VAL A 162 -4.35 2.81 -21.59
N ILE A 163 -5.01 3.42 -20.60
CA ILE A 163 -5.76 4.67 -20.80
C ILE A 163 -4.83 5.84 -21.14
N GLU A 164 -3.71 5.96 -20.44
CA GLU A 164 -2.74 7.03 -20.68
C GLU A 164 -2.21 6.99 -22.11
N GLN A 165 -1.97 5.79 -22.64
CA GLN A 165 -1.35 5.57 -23.94
C GLN A 165 -2.35 5.48 -25.10
N GLY A 166 -3.60 5.91 -24.90
CA GLY A 166 -4.58 6.03 -25.99
C GLY A 166 -5.62 4.91 -26.05
N GLY A 167 -5.62 3.98 -25.10
CA GLY A 167 -6.71 3.03 -24.83
C GLY A 167 -6.50 1.61 -25.34
N ASP A 168 -5.54 1.39 -26.22
CA ASP A 168 -5.20 0.07 -26.78
C ASP A 168 -3.69 -0.13 -26.95
N GLN A 169 -2.86 0.75 -26.38
CA GLN A 169 -1.41 0.66 -26.45
C GLN A 169 -0.82 0.42 -25.07
N LEU A 170 0.31 -0.28 -25.05
CA LEU A 170 1.13 -0.44 -23.87
C LEU A 170 2.61 -0.32 -24.27
N THR A 171 3.35 0.46 -23.50
CA THR A 171 4.77 0.74 -23.67
C THR A 171 5.53 0.27 -22.45
N GLN A 172 6.60 -0.48 -22.65
CA GLN A 172 7.57 -0.86 -21.61
C GLN A 172 9.00 -0.58 -22.08
N GLY A 173 9.92 -0.48 -21.11
CA GLY A 173 11.32 -0.19 -21.33
C GLY A 173 11.69 1.25 -20.97
N GLU A 174 12.98 1.56 -21.04
CA GLU A 174 13.52 2.88 -20.71
C GLU A 174 14.36 3.41 -21.88
N GLY A 175 14.30 4.74 -22.09
CA GLY A 175 15.14 5.42 -23.08
C GLY A 175 14.95 4.91 -24.51
N GLU A 176 16.04 4.46 -25.13
CA GLU A 176 16.05 3.98 -26.52
C GLU A 176 15.43 2.59 -26.69
N ASP A 177 15.25 1.84 -25.60
CA ASP A 177 14.69 0.49 -25.58
C ASP A 177 13.18 0.46 -25.29
N MET A 178 12.50 1.61 -25.44
CA MET A 178 11.04 1.67 -25.31
C MET A 178 10.35 0.89 -26.43
N ILE A 179 9.64 -0.18 -26.05
CA ILE A 179 8.84 -1.00 -26.93
C ILE A 179 7.37 -0.67 -26.71
N THR A 180 6.68 -0.24 -27.77
CA THR A 180 5.24 0.03 -27.74
C THR A 180 4.51 -1.03 -28.57
N VAL A 181 3.53 -1.69 -27.96
CA VAL A 181 2.71 -2.74 -28.58
C VAL A 181 1.25 -2.30 -28.58
N THR A 182 0.53 -2.60 -29.66
CA THR A 182 -0.94 -2.46 -29.70
C THR A 182 -1.58 -3.75 -29.21
N LEU A 183 -2.42 -3.64 -28.19
CA LEU A 183 -3.06 -4.76 -27.54
C LEU A 183 -4.11 -5.40 -28.44
N ASP A 184 -4.07 -6.73 -28.53
CA ASP A 184 -5.09 -7.47 -29.26
C ASP A 184 -6.40 -7.58 -28.46
N SER A 185 -7.43 -8.16 -29.08
CA SER A 185 -8.72 -8.34 -28.42
C SER A 185 -8.66 -9.23 -27.17
N THR A 186 -7.72 -10.17 -27.12
CA THR A 186 -7.55 -11.07 -25.97
C THR A 186 -6.98 -10.30 -24.79
N GLN A 187 -5.92 -9.53 -25.02
CA GLN A 187 -5.26 -8.69 -24.03
C GLN A 187 -6.21 -7.60 -23.53
N MET A 188 -6.95 -6.93 -24.42
CA MET A 188 -7.97 -5.97 -24.02
C MET A 188 -9.10 -6.61 -23.20
N ASN A 189 -9.53 -7.82 -23.54
CA ASN A 189 -10.51 -8.55 -22.73
C ASN A 189 -9.97 -8.86 -21.34
N MET A 190 -8.67 -9.14 -21.19
CA MET A 190 -8.03 -9.33 -19.87
C MET A 190 -8.01 -8.04 -19.07
N VAL A 191 -7.67 -6.89 -19.68
CA VAL A 191 -7.75 -5.56 -19.03
C VAL A 191 -9.15 -5.31 -18.49
N TYR A 192 -10.19 -5.52 -19.30
CA TYR A 192 -11.57 -5.33 -18.88
C TYR A 192 -12.00 -6.34 -17.81
N ALA A 193 -11.60 -7.61 -17.93
CA ALA A 193 -11.91 -8.63 -16.94
C ALA A 193 -11.28 -8.31 -15.58
N GLY A 194 -9.98 -7.96 -15.57
CA GLY A 194 -9.26 -7.57 -14.37
C GLY A 194 -9.89 -6.36 -13.69
N THR A 195 -10.16 -5.31 -14.46
CA THR A 195 -10.83 -4.09 -13.97
C THR A 195 -12.22 -4.40 -13.40
N THR A 196 -13.02 -5.21 -14.11
CA THR A 196 -14.37 -5.57 -13.68
C THR A 196 -14.37 -6.37 -12.38
N ILE A 197 -13.50 -7.37 -12.27
CA ILE A 197 -13.38 -8.19 -11.05
C ILE A 197 -12.91 -7.31 -9.87
N GLY A 198 -11.97 -6.40 -10.10
CA GLY A 198 -11.52 -5.47 -9.09
C GLY A 198 -12.64 -4.53 -8.60
N VAL A 199 -13.37 -3.91 -9.53
CA VAL A 199 -14.52 -3.04 -9.20
C VAL A 199 -15.61 -3.81 -8.47
N LEU A 200 -15.92 -5.04 -8.88
CA LEU A 200 -16.85 -5.90 -8.14
C LEU A 200 -16.36 -6.18 -6.72
N GLY A 201 -15.05 -6.36 -6.53
CA GLY A 201 -14.45 -6.44 -5.20
C GLY A 201 -14.79 -5.22 -4.35
N ILE A 202 -14.58 -4.01 -4.87
CA ILE A 202 -14.91 -2.76 -4.15
C ILE A 202 -16.41 -2.69 -3.81
N VAL A 203 -17.28 -3.07 -4.73
CA VAL A 203 -18.74 -3.11 -4.49
C VAL A 203 -19.08 -4.11 -3.38
N VAL A 204 -18.49 -5.31 -3.41
CA VAL A 204 -18.68 -6.33 -2.36
C VAL A 204 -18.20 -5.79 -1.01
N PHE A 205 -17.06 -5.11 -0.95
CA PHE A 205 -16.57 -4.50 0.29
C PHE A 205 -17.54 -3.44 0.80
N LEU A 206 -18.02 -2.55 -0.07
CA LEU A 206 -18.95 -1.49 0.32
C LEU A 206 -20.24 -2.09 0.90
N LEU A 207 -20.79 -3.12 0.25
CA LEU A 207 -22.00 -3.80 0.72
C LEU A 207 -21.76 -4.52 2.06
N THR A 208 -20.67 -5.26 2.19
CA THR A 208 -20.45 -6.15 3.35
C THR A 208 -19.79 -5.48 4.55
N ALA A 209 -18.88 -4.52 4.34
CA ALA A 209 -18.08 -3.90 5.39
C ALA A 209 -18.63 -2.53 5.85
N ILE A 210 -19.19 -1.75 4.92
CA ILE A 210 -19.66 -0.38 5.20
C ILE A 210 -21.17 -0.34 5.42
N LEU A 211 -21.94 -1.01 4.55
CA LEU A 211 -23.39 -1.05 4.65
C LEU A 211 -23.92 -2.21 5.50
N ASP A 212 -23.04 -3.09 5.96
CA ASP A 212 -23.35 -4.25 6.81
C ASP A 212 -24.43 -5.18 6.21
N PHE A 213 -24.43 -5.34 4.89
CA PHE A 213 -25.33 -6.25 4.20
C PHE A 213 -24.79 -7.67 4.27
N SER A 214 -25.60 -8.60 4.80
CA SER A 214 -25.30 -10.03 4.79
C SER A 214 -25.61 -10.63 3.41
N ILE A 215 -24.59 -10.87 2.60
CA ILE A 215 -24.72 -11.56 1.31
C ILE A 215 -24.25 -13.01 1.48
N GLY A 216 -25.13 -13.88 1.97
CA GLY A 216 -24.80 -15.27 2.25
C GLY A 216 -23.59 -15.39 3.19
N SER A 217 -22.59 -16.20 2.79
CA SER A 217 -21.35 -16.37 3.54
C SER A 217 -20.24 -15.38 3.16
N ILE A 218 -20.53 -14.38 2.31
CA ILE A 218 -19.52 -13.42 1.85
C ILE A 218 -19.14 -12.48 3.01
N ARG A 219 -17.85 -12.49 3.35
CA ARG A 219 -17.18 -11.61 4.28
C ARG A 219 -16.38 -10.51 3.55
N PRO A 220 -16.08 -9.37 4.21
CA PRO A 220 -15.30 -8.27 3.64
C PRO A 220 -13.94 -8.65 3.04
N TRP A 221 -13.27 -9.68 3.54
CA TRP A 221 -11.97 -10.08 3.01
C TRP A 221 -12.03 -10.73 1.61
N TYR A 222 -13.17 -11.30 1.21
CA TYR A 222 -13.32 -11.79 -0.17
C TYR A 222 -13.25 -10.65 -1.19
N ALA A 223 -13.70 -9.45 -0.81
CA ALA A 223 -13.53 -8.28 -1.65
C ALA A 223 -12.07 -7.94 -1.90
N GLY A 224 -11.22 -8.09 -0.88
CA GLY A 224 -9.76 -7.94 -1.03
C GLY A 224 -9.16 -8.98 -1.96
N VAL A 225 -9.62 -10.22 -1.90
CA VAL A 225 -9.21 -11.27 -2.86
C VAL A 225 -9.64 -10.92 -4.28
N MET A 226 -10.86 -10.41 -4.47
CA MET A 226 -11.34 -9.99 -5.80
C MET A 226 -10.53 -8.80 -6.34
N ALA A 227 -10.29 -7.77 -5.53
CA ALA A 227 -9.44 -6.64 -5.90
C ALA A 227 -8.02 -7.10 -6.30
N SER A 228 -7.45 -8.01 -5.51
CA SER A 228 -6.14 -8.62 -5.79
C SER A 228 -6.16 -9.42 -7.10
N GLY A 229 -7.19 -10.24 -7.30
CA GLY A 229 -7.36 -11.04 -8.51
C GLY A 229 -7.49 -10.18 -9.77
N GLY A 230 -8.14 -9.02 -9.66
CA GLY A 230 -8.19 -8.03 -10.74
C GLY A 230 -6.81 -7.54 -11.16
N GLY A 231 -5.98 -7.11 -10.20
CA GLY A 231 -4.60 -6.69 -10.49
C GLY A 231 -3.72 -7.82 -11.04
N TRP A 232 -3.86 -9.06 -10.52
CA TRP A 232 -3.14 -10.21 -11.06
C TRP A 232 -3.52 -10.56 -12.50
N ILE A 233 -4.78 -10.34 -12.90
CA ILE A 233 -5.19 -10.51 -14.31
C ILE A 233 -4.51 -9.46 -15.19
N GLY A 234 -4.35 -8.23 -14.69
CA GLY A 234 -3.61 -7.18 -15.40
C GLY A 234 -2.13 -7.53 -15.57
N ILE A 235 -1.46 -7.99 -14.51
CA ILE A 235 -0.07 -8.51 -14.62
C ILE A 235 0.01 -9.70 -15.58
N ALA A 236 -0.94 -10.64 -15.49
CA ALA A 236 -0.96 -11.78 -16.39
C ALA A 236 -1.12 -11.35 -17.85
N MET A 237 -1.89 -10.29 -18.12
CA MET A 237 -2.04 -9.72 -19.46
C MET A 237 -0.69 -9.21 -19.99
N VAL A 238 0.06 -8.45 -19.18
CA VAL A 238 1.41 -7.98 -19.55
C VAL A 238 2.30 -9.16 -19.93
N TYR A 239 2.29 -10.25 -19.16
CA TYR A 239 3.09 -11.45 -19.45
C TYR A 239 2.61 -12.26 -20.66
N THR A 240 1.47 -11.92 -21.27
CA THR A 240 1.07 -12.51 -22.55
C THR A 240 1.66 -11.80 -23.76
N ILE A 241 2.29 -10.64 -23.57
CA ILE A 241 2.95 -9.87 -24.64
C ILE A 241 4.37 -10.43 -24.82
N GLU A 242 4.67 -10.99 -25.99
CA GLU A 242 5.92 -11.71 -26.24
C GLU A 242 7.14 -10.77 -26.22
N GLU A 243 6.94 -9.51 -26.57
CA GLU A 243 7.97 -8.49 -26.62
C GLU A 243 8.39 -8.00 -25.23
N PHE A 244 7.59 -8.28 -24.19
CA PHE A 244 7.85 -7.80 -22.83
C PHE A 244 8.56 -8.86 -22.00
N ALA A 245 9.59 -8.42 -21.28
CA ALA A 245 10.31 -9.28 -20.36
C ALA A 245 9.48 -9.54 -19.10
N PHE A 246 9.66 -10.72 -18.51
CA PHE A 246 9.12 -11.00 -17.19
C PHE A 246 9.79 -10.10 -16.15
N ASP A 247 9.03 -9.21 -15.53
CA ASP A 247 9.47 -8.44 -14.37
C ASP A 247 8.96 -9.06 -13.06
N ILE A 248 9.90 -9.59 -12.27
CA ILE A 248 9.60 -10.14 -10.94
C ILE A 248 9.22 -9.04 -9.94
N GLY A 249 9.70 -7.81 -10.13
CA GLY A 249 9.44 -6.66 -9.28
C GLY A 249 7.95 -6.34 -9.22
N ASP A 250 7.29 -6.21 -10.37
CA ASP A 250 5.83 -6.02 -10.46
C ASP A 250 5.04 -7.13 -9.78
N SER A 251 5.45 -8.39 -9.99
CA SER A 251 4.84 -9.54 -9.31
C SER A 251 4.98 -9.47 -7.79
N LEU A 252 6.16 -9.11 -7.28
CA LEU A 252 6.39 -8.96 -5.83
C LEU A 252 5.61 -7.78 -5.26
N PHE A 253 5.53 -6.67 -6.01
CA PHE A 253 4.77 -5.49 -5.64
C PHE A 253 3.30 -5.84 -5.45
N MET A 254 2.71 -6.47 -6.47
CA MET A 254 1.30 -6.86 -6.45
C MET A 254 1.02 -7.94 -5.42
N LEU A 255 1.95 -8.85 -5.15
CA LEU A 255 1.82 -9.83 -4.06
C LEU A 255 1.70 -9.12 -2.71
N CYS A 256 2.54 -8.12 -2.45
CA CYS A 256 2.50 -7.34 -1.21
C CYS A 256 1.21 -6.52 -1.10
N LEU A 257 0.79 -5.85 -2.19
CA LEU A 257 -0.50 -5.16 -2.23
C LEU A 257 -1.67 -6.11 -2.02
N SER A 258 -1.63 -7.33 -2.58
CA SER A 258 -2.65 -8.36 -2.38
C SER A 258 -2.80 -8.74 -0.91
N GLY A 259 -1.66 -8.86 -0.21
CA GLY A 259 -1.62 -9.06 1.23
C GLY A 259 -2.34 -7.93 1.98
N ILE A 260 -2.08 -6.67 1.63
CA ILE A 260 -2.72 -5.51 2.26
C ILE A 260 -4.21 -5.43 1.91
N LEU A 261 -4.57 -5.58 0.63
CA LEU A 261 -5.94 -5.57 0.13
C LEU A 261 -6.81 -6.61 0.84
N THR A 262 -6.26 -7.79 1.12
CA THR A 262 -6.99 -8.92 1.72
C THR A 262 -6.98 -8.89 3.25
N LEU A 263 -5.82 -8.66 3.86
CA LEU A 263 -5.67 -8.79 5.32
C LEU A 263 -6.24 -7.58 6.08
N VAL A 264 -6.27 -6.39 5.48
CA VAL A 264 -6.87 -5.21 6.12
C VAL A 264 -8.37 -5.43 6.39
N PRO A 265 -9.21 -5.80 5.40
CA PRO A 265 -10.61 -6.14 5.65
C PRO A 265 -10.79 -7.33 6.60
N PHE A 266 -9.91 -8.34 6.50
CA PHE A 266 -9.95 -9.52 7.37
C PHE A 266 -9.78 -9.15 8.84
N LEU A 267 -8.82 -8.28 9.16
CA LEU A 267 -8.54 -7.85 10.53
C LEU A 267 -9.55 -6.81 11.03
N ALA A 268 -9.94 -5.86 10.17
CA ALA A 268 -10.82 -4.76 10.56
C ALA A 268 -12.27 -5.18 10.80
N TYR A 269 -12.77 -6.16 10.02
CA TYR A 269 -14.18 -6.57 10.03
C TYR A 269 -14.34 -8.04 10.38
N LYS A 270 -13.44 -8.57 11.21
CA LYS A 270 -13.56 -9.92 11.76
C LYS A 270 -14.85 -9.97 12.60
N THR A 271 -15.87 -10.67 12.13
CA THR A 271 -17.04 -10.99 12.95
C THR A 271 -16.61 -11.86 14.13
N SER A 272 -17.12 -11.56 15.33
CA SER A 272 -16.84 -12.26 16.59
C SER A 272 -17.29 -13.72 16.65
N ASP A 273 -17.85 -14.25 15.56
CA ASP A 273 -18.41 -15.60 15.48
C ASP A 273 -17.52 -16.48 14.59
N ALA A 274 -16.39 -16.90 15.16
CA ALA A 274 -15.59 -18.04 14.71
C ALA A 274 -15.20 -18.88 15.92
#